data_AF-A0A821JAW8-F1
#
_entry.id   AF-A0A821JAW8-F1
#
_cell.length_a   1.000
_cell.length_b   1.000
_cell.length_c   1.000
_cell.angle_alpha   90.00
_cell.angle_beta   90.00
_cell.angle_gamma   90.00
#
_symmetry.space_group_name_H-M   'P 1'
#
loop_
_entity.id
_entity.type
_entity.pdbx_description
1 polymer ?
#
loop_
_entity_poly.entity_id
_entity_poly.type
_entity_poly.pdbx_seq_one_letter_code
_entity_poly.pdbx_strand_id
1 'polypeptide(L)'
;ELKRLQAKQRASNRYRDKRRKIVEYLYETKPELHPHLKKIYRPGGGRPRIEEQCPDLLQIIEEIAKVDGASDDRRRSETIRPCLTLDDLREKLKQRGYDIKRTTLYYRLLPHRASSRDGRRHINTAPVRLRRAQNYNHGKH
;
A
#
# COMPACT_ATOMS: atom_id res chain seq x y z
N GLU A 1 27.32 -23.49 4.71
CA GLU A 1 26.93 -22.09 5.02
C GLU A 1 25.45 -21.87 5.35
N LEU A 2 24.53 -22.52 4.61
CA LEU A 2 23.07 -22.32 4.75
C LEU A 2 22.53 -22.60 6.18
N LYS A 3 22.99 -23.66 6.85
CA LYS A 3 22.63 -23.97 8.24
C LYS A 3 23.04 -22.87 9.25
N ARG A 4 24.21 -22.24 9.03
CA ARG A 4 24.72 -21.13 9.87
C ARG A 4 23.85 -19.88 9.70
N LEU A 5 23.44 -19.56 8.47
CA LEU A 5 22.53 -18.44 8.20
C LEU A 5 21.14 -18.67 8.82
N GLN A 6 20.61 -19.90 8.71
CA GLN A 6 19.35 -20.27 9.36
C GLN A 6 19.43 -20.16 10.88
N ALA A 7 20.53 -20.59 11.50
CA ALA A 7 20.74 -20.45 12.94
C ALA A 7 20.79 -18.97 13.37
N LYS A 8 21.49 -18.11 12.62
CA LYS A 8 21.52 -16.66 12.86
C LYS A 8 20.11 -16.04 12.73
N GLN A 9 19.33 -16.43 11.72
CA GLN A 9 17.96 -15.97 11.55
C GLN A 9 17.07 -16.38 12.74
N ARG A 10 17.17 -17.63 13.19
CA ARG A 10 16.43 -18.14 14.35
C ARG A 10 16.81 -17.39 15.64
N ALA A 11 18.10 -17.14 15.86
CA ALA A 11 18.58 -16.38 17.00
C ALA A 11 18.06 -14.93 16.99
N SER A 12 18.11 -14.27 15.82
CA SER A 12 17.57 -12.93 15.63
C SER A 12 16.06 -12.87 15.90
N ASN A 13 15.29 -13.83 15.37
CA ASN A 13 13.86 -13.92 15.63
C ASN A 13 13.57 -14.12 17.14
N ARG A 14 14.28 -15.03 17.82
CA ARG A 14 14.14 -15.24 19.27
C ARG A 14 14.42 -13.97 20.08
N TYR A 15 15.45 -13.21 19.72
CA TYR A 15 15.77 -11.95 20.39
C TYR A 15 14.65 -10.91 20.20
N ARG A 16 14.13 -10.78 18.97
CA ARG A 16 13.02 -9.87 18.65
C ARG A 16 11.74 -10.27 19.39
N ASP A 17 11.42 -11.56 19.44
CA ASP A 17 10.24 -12.07 20.14
C ASP A 17 10.33 -11.85 21.66
N LYS A 18 11.50 -12.09 22.27
CA LYS A 18 11.73 -11.79 23.69
C LYS A 18 11.51 -10.30 23.99
N ARG A 19 12.08 -9.41 23.17
CA ARG A 19 11.89 -7.96 23.32
C ARG A 19 10.44 -7.55 23.15
N ARG A 20 9.72 -8.12 22.18
CA ARG A 20 8.29 -7.84 21.96
C ARG A 20 7.47 -8.16 23.21
N LYS A 21 7.63 -9.36 23.78
CA LYS A 21 6.93 -9.78 25.00
C LYS A 21 7.19 -8.87 26.19
N ILE A 22 8.43 -8.43 26.38
CA ILE A 22 8.79 -7.49 27.45
C ILE A 22 8.06 -6.16 27.26
N VAL A 23 8.02 -5.64 26.04
CA VAL A 23 7.35 -4.38 25.76
C VAL A 23 5.84 -4.51 25.94
N GLU A 24 5.23 -5.59 25.45
CA GLU A 24 3.80 -5.89 25.68
C GLU A 24 3.47 -5.94 27.17
N TYR A 25 4.26 -6.66 27.97
CA TYR A 25 4.11 -6.72 29.42
C TYR A 25 4.22 -5.33 30.09
N LEU A 26 5.18 -4.50 29.66
CA LEU A 26 5.34 -3.14 30.19
C LEU A 26 4.18 -2.22 29.79
N TYR A 27 3.58 -2.42 28.62
CA TYR A 27 2.35 -1.75 28.21
C TYR A 27 1.17 -2.13 29.14
N GLU A 28 1.06 -3.39 29.56
CA GLU A 28 -0.02 -3.83 30.44
C GLU A 28 0.19 -3.38 31.90
N THR A 29 1.42 -3.44 32.41
CA THR A 29 1.70 -3.16 33.83
C THR A 29 1.92 -1.69 34.16
N LYS A 30 2.43 -0.88 33.22
CA LYS A 30 2.84 0.51 33.51
C LYS A 30 2.38 1.48 32.42
N PRO A 31 1.13 1.98 32.51
CA PRO A 31 0.59 2.94 31.55
C PRO A 31 1.39 4.24 31.44
N GLU A 32 2.04 4.67 32.52
CA GLU A 32 2.89 5.87 32.57
C GLU A 32 4.08 5.81 31.60
N LEU A 33 4.57 4.60 31.30
CA LEU A 33 5.72 4.41 30.42
C LEU A 33 5.34 4.37 28.94
N HIS A 34 4.04 4.33 28.59
CA HIS A 34 3.58 4.23 27.20
C HIS A 34 4.19 5.27 26.25
N PRO A 35 4.30 6.58 26.59
CA PRO A 35 4.87 7.57 25.70
C PRO A 35 6.36 7.33 25.42
N HIS A 36 7.09 6.86 26.42
CA HIS A 36 8.52 6.53 26.35
C HIS A 36 8.74 5.23 25.56
N LEU A 37 7.91 4.21 25.82
CA LEU A 37 7.91 2.94 25.11
C LEU A 37 7.59 3.13 23.62
N LYS A 38 6.62 3.99 23.26
CA LYS A 38 6.26 4.28 21.87
C LYS A 38 7.40 4.96 21.09
N LYS A 39 8.26 5.72 21.76
CA LYS A 39 9.47 6.33 21.16
C LYS A 39 10.56 5.29 20.89
N ILE A 40 10.82 4.40 21.84
CA ILE A 40 11.92 3.44 21.82
C ILE A 40 11.56 2.17 21.03
N TYR A 41 10.31 1.74 21.13
CA TYR A 41 9.80 0.52 20.54
C TYR A 41 8.57 0.85 19.69
N ARG A 42 8.79 0.99 18.38
CA ARG A 42 7.70 1.00 17.41
C ARG A 42 7.36 -0.44 17.03
N PRO A 43 6.10 -0.89 17.21
CA PRO A 43 5.64 -2.15 16.65
C PRO A 43 5.84 -2.09 15.13
N GLY A 44 6.72 -2.94 14.60
CA GLY A 44 7.17 -2.85 13.20
C GLY A 44 8.40 -1.95 13.05
N GLY A 45 9.59 -2.56 13.04
CA GLY A 45 10.81 -1.83 12.70
C GLY A 45 10.81 -1.43 11.22
N GLY A 46 11.18 -0.19 10.93
CA GLY A 46 11.28 0.36 9.57
C GLY A 46 10.46 1.62 9.37
N ARG A 47 10.36 2.06 8.11
CA ARG A 47 9.44 3.12 7.70
C ARG A 47 8.00 2.62 7.91
N PRO A 48 7.11 3.41 8.53
CA PRO A 48 5.71 3.02 8.71
C PRO A 48 5.10 2.62 7.37
N ARG A 49 4.16 1.67 7.41
CA ARG A 49 3.44 1.27 6.20
C ARG A 49 2.63 2.47 5.72
N ILE A 50 2.46 2.61 4.40
CA ILE A 50 1.60 3.65 3.83
C ILE A 50 0.16 3.55 4.36
N GLU A 51 -0.31 2.36 4.73
CA GLU A 51 -1.62 2.16 5.36
C GLU A 51 -1.73 2.82 6.74
N GLU A 52 -0.65 2.85 7.51
CA GLU A 52 -0.61 3.53 8.82
C GLU A 52 -0.56 5.05 8.65
N GLN A 53 0.00 5.53 7.53
CA GLN A 53 0.10 6.95 7.22
C GLN A 53 -1.17 7.49 6.54
N CYS A 54 -1.86 6.62 5.80
CA CYS A 54 -3.02 6.96 4.98
C CYS A 54 -4.03 5.80 5.04
N PRO A 55 -4.81 5.69 6.12
CA PRO A 55 -5.79 4.61 6.28
C PRO A 55 -6.86 4.64 5.18
N ASP A 56 -7.27 5.84 4.78
CA ASP A 56 -8.35 6.06 3.80
C ASP A 56 -7.87 5.99 2.35
N LEU A 57 -6.59 5.64 2.11
CA LEU A 57 -6.00 5.66 0.77
C LEU A 57 -6.76 4.79 -0.22
N LEU A 58 -7.23 3.61 0.19
CA LEU A 58 -7.98 2.71 -0.70
C LEU A 58 -9.33 3.30 -1.08
N GLN A 59 -10.03 3.91 -0.13
CA GLN A 59 -11.29 4.59 -0.36
C GLN A 59 -11.10 5.80 -1.28
N ILE A 60 -10.02 6.55 -1.09
CA ILE A 60 -9.68 7.70 -1.95
C ILE A 60 -9.34 7.23 -3.37
N ILE A 61 -8.54 6.16 -3.53
CA ILE A 61 -8.24 5.57 -4.84
C ILE A 61 -9.54 5.12 -5.52
N GLU A 62 -10.41 4.47 -4.76
CA GLU A 62 -11.72 4.04 -5.23
C GLU A 62 -12.57 5.21 -5.68
N GLU A 63 -12.71 6.25 -4.88
CA GLU A 63 -13.47 7.46 -5.21
C GLU A 63 -12.91 8.15 -6.47
N ILE A 64 -11.60 8.39 -6.51
CA ILE A 64 -10.94 9.07 -7.63
C ILE A 64 -11.07 8.29 -8.95
N ALA A 65 -11.14 6.96 -8.86
CA ALA A 65 -11.20 6.09 -10.03
C ALA A 65 -12.61 5.59 -10.38
N LYS A 66 -13.57 5.60 -9.44
CA LYS A 66 -14.96 5.12 -9.63
C LYS A 66 -15.97 6.23 -9.94
N VAL A 67 -15.68 7.51 -9.69
CA VAL A 67 -16.53 8.60 -10.20
C VAL A 67 -16.40 8.62 -11.73
N ASP A 68 -17.43 8.34 -12.54
CA ASP A 68 -18.89 8.43 -12.33
C ASP A 68 -19.63 7.08 -12.36
N GLY A 69 -20.45 6.85 -11.34
CA GLY A 69 -21.37 5.70 -11.28
C GLY A 69 -22.65 6.03 -10.53
N ALA A 70 -23.37 7.07 -10.95
CA ALA A 70 -24.84 7.16 -10.83
C ALA A 70 -25.38 8.44 -11.49
N SER A 71 -25.94 8.28 -12.70
CA SER A 71 -27.09 8.98 -13.28
C SER A 71 -26.82 9.50 -14.69
N ASP A 72 -27.08 8.66 -15.70
CA ASP A 72 -28.13 8.94 -16.68
C ASP A 72 -28.17 7.77 -17.68
N ASP A 73 -29.29 7.05 -17.70
CA ASP A 73 -29.55 5.95 -18.63
C ASP A 73 -29.85 6.45 -20.06
N ARG A 74 -29.54 7.72 -20.40
CA ARG A 74 -30.08 8.34 -21.61
C ARG A 74 -29.26 9.34 -22.42
N ARG A 75 -28.03 9.76 -22.06
CA ARG A 75 -27.35 10.80 -22.87
C ARG A 75 -25.87 10.53 -23.15
N ARG A 76 -25.62 9.99 -24.35
CA ARG A 76 -24.39 10.21 -25.13
C ARG A 76 -24.14 11.72 -25.23
N SER A 77 -23.12 12.27 -24.57
CA SER A 77 -22.26 13.33 -25.18
C SER A 77 -21.16 13.94 -24.32
N GLU A 78 -21.06 13.74 -23.00
CA GLU A 78 -19.93 14.30 -22.24
C GLU A 78 -19.38 13.30 -21.22
N THR A 79 -18.48 12.45 -21.70
CA THR A 79 -17.76 11.46 -20.90
C THR A 79 -16.82 12.16 -19.94
N ILE A 80 -17.28 12.44 -18.72
CA ILE A 80 -16.38 12.73 -17.60
C ILE A 80 -15.50 11.50 -17.43
N ARG A 81 -14.20 11.65 -17.71
CA ARG A 81 -13.29 10.51 -17.86
C ARG A 81 -12.81 10.05 -16.47
N PRO A 82 -13.10 8.80 -16.04
CA PRO A 82 -12.38 8.22 -14.90
C PRO A 82 -10.89 8.16 -15.23
N CYS A 83 -10.03 8.21 -14.21
CA CYS A 83 -8.57 8.18 -14.38
C CYS A 83 -8.16 7.06 -15.34
N LEU A 84 -7.54 7.42 -16.46
CA LEU A 84 -7.24 6.44 -17.51
C LEU A 84 -5.94 5.70 -17.19
N THR A 85 -4.95 6.44 -16.71
CA THR A 85 -3.61 5.92 -16.45
C THR A 85 -3.24 6.00 -14.96
N LEU A 86 -2.21 5.23 -14.61
CA LEU A 86 -1.57 5.31 -13.29
C LEU A 86 -0.95 6.69 -13.00
N ASP A 87 -0.55 7.44 -14.03
CA ASP A 87 0.00 8.79 -13.83
C ASP A 87 -1.13 9.76 -13.48
N ASP A 88 -2.26 9.69 -14.19
CA ASP A 88 -3.45 10.51 -13.89
C ASP A 88 -3.92 10.27 -12.45
N LEU A 89 -3.99 9.01 -12.02
CA LEU A 89 -4.36 8.66 -10.65
C LEU A 89 -3.35 9.22 -9.64
N ARG A 90 -2.05 9.15 -9.95
CA ARG A 90 -1.00 9.70 -9.10
C ARG A 90 -1.06 11.22 -9.01
N GLU A 91 -1.35 11.92 -10.10
CA GLU A 91 -1.52 13.37 -10.11
C GLU A 91 -2.73 13.80 -9.27
N LYS A 92 -3.87 13.13 -9.41
CA LYS A 92 -5.06 13.40 -8.56
C LYS A 92 -4.80 13.09 -7.09
N LEU A 93 -4.05 12.03 -6.78
CA LEU A 93 -3.61 11.76 -5.41
C LEU A 93 -2.69 12.86 -4.87
N LYS A 94 -1.77 13.37 -5.71
CA LYS A 94 -0.89 14.48 -5.36
C LYS A 94 -1.67 15.77 -5.10
N GLN A 95 -2.72 16.06 -5.89
CA GLN A 95 -3.63 17.19 -5.64
C GLN A 95 -4.34 17.09 -4.29
N ARG A 96 -4.66 15.87 -3.82
CA ARG A 96 -5.19 15.63 -2.48
C ARG A 96 -4.13 15.61 -1.37
N GLY A 97 -2.87 15.90 -1.69
CA GLY A 97 -1.76 15.95 -0.72
C GLY A 97 -1.02 14.63 -0.50
N TYR A 98 -1.34 13.57 -1.27
CA TYR A 98 -0.67 12.27 -1.17
C TYR A 98 0.43 12.12 -2.22
N ASP A 99 1.70 12.15 -1.79
CA ASP A 99 2.83 11.86 -2.67
C ASP A 99 3.20 10.37 -2.63
N ILE A 100 2.64 9.61 -3.57
CA ILE A 100 2.83 8.16 -3.68
C ILE A 100 3.59 7.82 -4.96
N LYS A 101 4.59 6.95 -4.82
CA LYS A 101 5.35 6.43 -5.97
C LYS A 101 4.44 5.59 -6.88
N ARG A 102 4.62 5.74 -8.20
CA ARG A 102 3.88 4.99 -9.23
C ARG A 102 3.91 3.47 -9.03
N THR A 103 5.07 2.90 -8.67
CA THR A 103 5.22 1.46 -8.43
C THR A 103 4.43 0.99 -7.21
N THR A 104 4.41 1.79 -6.14
CA THR A 104 3.63 1.51 -4.95
C THR A 104 2.14 1.57 -5.25
N LEU A 105 1.70 2.58 -6.02
CA LEU A 105 0.31 2.74 -6.43
C LEU A 105 -0.17 1.56 -7.28
N TYR A 106 0.66 1.04 -8.19
CA TYR A 106 0.32 -0.16 -8.98
C TYR A 106 -0.05 -1.36 -8.10
N TYR A 107 0.69 -1.61 -7.02
CA TYR A 107 0.41 -2.73 -6.10
C TYR A 107 -0.85 -2.53 -5.24
N ARG A 108 -1.45 -1.33 -5.27
CA ARG A 108 -2.73 -1.01 -4.61
C ARG A 108 -3.93 -1.14 -5.52
N LEU A 109 -3.74 -1.43 -6.80
CA LEU A 109 -4.83 -1.65 -7.74
C LEU A 109 -5.05 -3.13 -7.97
N LEU A 110 -6.22 -3.49 -8.48
CA LEU A 110 -6.48 -4.86 -8.92
C LEU A 110 -5.55 -5.20 -10.09
N PRO A 111 -4.73 -6.27 -9.99
CA PRO A 111 -3.87 -6.66 -11.10
C PRO A 111 -4.71 -7.11 -12.29
N HIS A 112 -4.42 -6.56 -13.47
CA HIS A 112 -5.05 -6.98 -14.72
C HIS A 112 -4.55 -8.36 -15.18
N ARG A 113 -3.30 -8.70 -14.87
CA ARG A 113 -2.68 -10.01 -15.13
C ARG A 113 -1.92 -10.42 -13.87
N ALA A 114 -2.57 -11.22 -13.03
CA ALA A 114 -1.95 -11.69 -11.79
C ALA A 114 -0.79 -12.62 -12.13
N SER A 115 0.45 -12.17 -11.92
CA SER A 115 1.61 -13.06 -11.90
C SER A 115 1.75 -13.64 -10.49
N SER A 116 2.10 -14.93 -10.38
CA SER A 116 2.31 -15.58 -9.09
C SER A 116 3.47 -14.95 -8.30
N ARG A 117 4.42 -14.31 -8.99
CA ARG A 117 5.54 -13.56 -8.37
C ARG A 117 5.09 -12.25 -7.75
N ASP A 118 4.16 -11.54 -8.39
CA ASP A 118 3.67 -10.23 -7.93
C ASP A 118 2.49 -10.33 -6.98
N GLY A 119 1.76 -11.45 -6.95
CA GLY A 119 0.60 -11.65 -6.10
C GLY A 119 0.86 -11.38 -4.62
N ARG A 120 2.07 -11.70 -4.10
CA ARG A 120 2.47 -11.40 -2.71
C ARG A 120 2.59 -9.91 -2.39
N ARG A 121 2.73 -9.05 -3.40
CA ARG A 121 2.85 -7.59 -3.24
C ARG A 121 1.48 -6.90 -3.22
N HIS A 122 0.46 -7.53 -3.80
CA HIS A 122 -0.93 -7.08 -3.80
C HIS A 122 -1.66 -7.57 -2.53
N ILE A 123 -1.30 -7.02 -1.37
CA ILE A 123 -1.91 -7.41 -0.08
C ILE A 123 -3.21 -6.65 0.17
N ASN A 124 -3.19 -5.32 0.00
CA ASN A 124 -4.36 -4.47 0.16
C ASN A 124 -4.56 -3.67 -1.13
N THR A 125 -5.61 -4.03 -1.89
CA THR A 125 -5.93 -3.48 -3.21
C THR A 125 -7.32 -2.88 -3.25
N ALA A 126 -7.45 -1.69 -3.84
CA ALA A 126 -8.73 -1.10 -4.18
C ALA A 126 -9.36 -1.87 -5.36
N PRO A 127 -10.69 -2.06 -5.40
CA PRO A 127 -11.40 -2.79 -6.44
C PRO A 127 -11.52 -1.96 -7.73
N VAL A 128 -10.38 -1.51 -8.25
CA VAL A 128 -10.24 -0.59 -9.38
C VAL A 128 -9.27 -1.18 -10.39
N ARG A 129 -9.67 -1.16 -11.66
CA ARG A 129 -8.81 -1.49 -12.80
C ARG A 129 -8.69 -0.27 -13.71
N LEU A 130 -7.47 0.23 -13.88
CA LEU A 130 -7.19 1.31 -14.82
C LEU A 130 -6.97 0.75 -16.23
N ARG A 131 -7.21 1.58 -17.25
CA ARG A 131 -6.92 1.20 -18.63
C ARG A 131 -5.40 1.14 -18.85
N ARG A 132 -4.96 0.23 -19.73
CA ARG A 132 -3.55 0.16 -20.12
C ARG A 132 -3.18 1.45 -20.85
N ALA A 133 -2.15 2.16 -20.39
CA ALA A 133 -1.54 3.23 -21.16
C ALA A 133 -1.12 2.66 -22.53
N GLN A 134 -1.55 3.30 -23.63
CA GLN A 134 -1.19 2.89 -24.99
C GLN A 134 0.26 3.27 -25.29
N ASN A 135 1.22 2.66 -24.60
CA ASN A 135 2.64 2.77 -24.95
C ASN A 135 2.92 1.76 -26.08
N TYR A 136 2.33 2.02 -27.25
CA TYR A 136 2.44 1.21 -28.47
C TYR A 136 3.77 1.43 -29.22
N ASN A 137 4.84 1.82 -28.52
CA ASN A 137 6.18 2.04 -29.09
C ASN A 137 7.23 1.08 -28.52
N HIS A 138 6.88 -0.18 -28.25
CA HIS A 138 7.84 -1.21 -27.80
C HIS A 138 8.53 -1.96 -28.96
N GLY A 139 8.49 -1.42 -30.18
CA GLY A 139 8.99 -2.09 -31.39
C GLY A 139 10.01 -1.27 -32.20
N LYS A 140 10.75 -0.35 -31.58
CA LYS A 140 11.87 0.34 -32.23
C LYS A 140 13.09 0.31 -31.33
N HIS A 141 13.78 -0.82 -31.33
CA HIS A 141 15.18 -0.95 -30.93
C HIS A 141 15.83 -1.99 -31.82
#